data_AF-A0A0F2Q422-F1
#
_entry.id   AF-A0A0F2Q422-F1
#
_cell.length_a   1.000
_cell.length_b   1.000
_cell.length_c   1.000
_cell.angle_alpha   90.00
_cell.angle_beta   90.00
_cell.angle_gamma   90.00
#
_symmetry.space_group_name_H-M   'P 1'
#
loop_
_entity.id
_entity.type
_entity.pdbx_description
1 polymer ?
#
loop_
_entity_poly.entity_id
_entity_poly.type
_entity_poly.pdbx_seq_one_letter_code
_entity_poly.pdbx_strand_id
1 'polypeptide(L)' 'MLFNTSKQLAKKEGILCGISAGAAVYVALQKAKELKPNQKVLAIIPDTGERYLTTGLIT' A
#
# COMPACT_ATOMS: atom_id res chain seq x y z
N MET A 1 8.56 7.41 -0.87
CA MET A 1 7.53 6.87 -1.79
C MET A 1 6.76 5.71 -1.17
N LEU A 2 7.39 4.56 -0.89
CA LEU A 2 6.74 3.36 -0.33
C LEU A 2 6.10 3.61 1.05
N PHE A 3 6.87 4.20 1.97
CA PHE A 3 6.40 4.64 3.29
C PHE A 3 5.17 5.56 3.21
N ASN A 4 5.18 6.49 2.24
CA ASN A 4 4.07 7.41 2.04
C ASN A 4 2.82 6.68 1.53
N THR A 5 2.96 5.69 0.65
CA THR A 5 1.83 4.86 0.21
C THR A 5 1.25 4.06 1.37
N SER A 6 2.06 3.45 2.24
CA SER A 6 1.55 2.78 3.46
C SER A 6 0.81 3.76 4.37
N LYS A 7 1.34 4.98 4.58
CA LYS A 7 0.65 6.03 5.34
C LYS A 7 -0.67 6.47 4.69
N GLN A 8 -0.71 6.55 3.36
CA GLN A 8 -1.93 6.90 2.63
C GLN A 8 -2.99 5.81 2.68
N LEU A 9 -2.60 4.54 2.61
CA LEU A 9 -3.50 3.40 2.80
C LEU A 9 -4.18 3.46 4.17
N ALA A 10 -3.43 3.76 5.22
CA ALA A 10 -3.99 3.94 6.56
C ALA A 10 -4.95 5.14 6.63
N LYS A 11 -4.55 6.29 6.07
CA LYS A 11 -5.31 7.54 6.16
C LYS A 11 -6.56 7.60 5.27
N LYS A 12 -6.52 6.99 4.09
CA LYS A 12 -7.60 7.09 3.07
C LYS A 12 -8.48 5.86 3.00
N GLU A 13 -7.88 4.68 3.15
CA GLU A 13 -8.56 3.39 2.96
C GLU A 13 -8.80 2.64 4.29
N GLY A 14 -8.28 3.18 5.41
CA GLY A 14 -8.35 2.50 6.71
C GLY A 14 -7.49 1.23 6.81
N ILE A 15 -6.58 1.01 5.86
CA ILE A 15 -5.74 -0.17 5.81
C ILE A 15 -4.39 0.13 6.46
N LEU A 16 -4.25 -0.29 7.72
CA LEU A 16 -3.01 -0.18 8.47
C LEU A 16 -2.07 -1.34 8.09
N CYS A 17 -1.03 -1.07 7.30
CA CYS A 17 -0.14 -2.11 6.75
C CYS A 17 1.34 -1.73 6.79
N GLY A 18 2.22 -2.71 6.53
CA GLY A 18 3.66 -2.53 6.45
C GLY A 18 4.18 -1.80 5.21
N ILE A 19 5.51 -1.71 5.13
CA ILE A 19 6.22 -1.06 4.00
C ILE A 19 6.10 -1.88 2.71
N SER A 20 6.16 -3.21 2.82
CA SER A 20 6.03 -4.12 1.67
C SER A 20 4.66 -3.99 1.00
N ALA A 21 3.60 -3.87 1.80
CA ALA A 21 2.26 -3.59 1.32
C ALA A 21 2.17 -2.23 0.60
N GLY A 22 2.77 -1.17 1.16
CA GLY A 22 2.86 0.13 0.50
C GLY A 22 3.62 0.08 -0.82
N ALA A 23 4.66 -0.75 -0.92
CA ALA A 23 5.39 -0.98 -2.17
C ALA A 23 4.52 -1.70 -3.22
N ALA A 24 3.84 -2.77 -2.82
CA ALA A 24 2.95 -3.53 -3.71
C ALA A 24 1.83 -2.63 -4.26
N VAL A 25 1.17 -1.86 -3.41
CA VAL A 25 0.10 -0.93 -3.83
C VAL A 25 0.66 0.21 -4.67
N TYR A 26 1.82 0.75 -4.34
CA TYR A 26 2.43 1.82 -5.13
C TYR A 26 2.65 1.38 -6.59
N VAL A 27 3.23 0.21 -6.79
CA VAL A 27 3.46 -0.36 -8.13
C VAL A 27 2.13 -0.73 -8.80
N ALA A 28 1.19 -1.32 -8.06
CA ALA A 28 -0.13 -1.63 -8.58
C ALA A 28 -0.85 -0.39 -9.12
N LEU A 29 -0.77 0.76 -8.43
CA LEU A 29 -1.34 2.03 -8.89
C LEU A 29 -0.64 2.57 -10.15
N GLN A 30 0.67 2.40 -10.29
CA GLN A 30 1.34 2.75 -11.54
C GLN A 30 0.86 1.83 -12.67
N LYS A 31 0.79 0.52 -12.43
CA LYS A 31 0.34 -0.45 -13.43
C LYS A 31 -1.11 -0.26 -13.83
N ALA A 32 -1.96 0.16 -12.89
CA ALA A 32 -3.36 0.48 -13.13
C ALA A 32 -3.56 1.56 -14.21
N LYS A 33 -2.62 2.52 -14.33
CA LYS A 33 -2.66 3.58 -15.35
C LYS A 33 -2.47 3.05 -16.78
N GLU A 34 -1.90 1.86 -16.93
CA GLU A 34 -1.61 1.23 -18.23
C GLU A 34 -2.70 0.23 -18.65
N LEU A 35 -3.71 0.00 -17.81
CA LEU A 35 -4.73 -1.01 -18.06
C LEU A 35 -5.69 -0.60 -19.18
N LYS A 36 -6.10 -1.59 -19.97
CA LYS A 36 -7.19 -1.48 -20.93
C LYS A 36 -8.55 -1.64 -20.22
N PRO A 37 -9.66 -1.22 -20.86
CA PRO A 37 -10.99 -1.49 -20.33
C PRO A 37 -11.17 -2.96 -19.93
N ASN A 38 -11.83 -3.20 -18.80
CA ASN A 38 -12.10 -4.51 -18.19
C ASN A 38 -10.88 -5.28 -17.64
N GLN A 39 -9.67 -4.71 -17.66
CA GLN A 39 -8.54 -5.30 -16.94
C GLN A 39 -8.51 -4.85 -15.47
N LYS A 40 -7.99 -5.70 -14.58
CA LYS A 40 -7.85 -5.43 -13.15
C LYS A 40 -6.45 -5.75 -12.68
N VAL A 41 -5.98 -5.04 -11.67
CA VAL A 41 -4.73 -5.31 -10.96
C VAL A 41 -5.05 -5.58 -9.49
N LEU A 42 -4.43 -6.62 -8.95
CA LEU A 42 -4.55 -7.01 -7.54
C LEU A 42 -3.19 -6.79 -6.86
N ALA A 43 -3.21 -6.19 -5.67
CA ALA A 43 -2.06 -6.07 -4.79
C ALA A 43 -2.31 -6.88 -3.51
N ILE A 44 -1.28 -7.60 -3.03
CA ILE A 44 -1.35 -8.40 -1.81
C ILE A 44 -0.74 -7.61 -0.66
N ILE A 45 -1.44 -7.59 0.48
CA ILE A 45 -1.00 -7.00 1.73
C ILE A 45 -0.64 -8.17 2.66
N PRO A 46 0.66 -8.47 2.85
CA PRO A 46 1.10 -9.68 3.54
C PRO A 46 0.99 -9.56 5.07
N ASP A 47 0.90 -8.34 5.60
CA ASP A 47 0.91 -8.07 7.03
C ASP A 47 0.14 -6.80 7.43
N THR A 48 -0.10 -6.66 8.73
CA THR A 48 -0.73 -5.49 9.35
C THR A 48 0.32 -4.50 9.87
N GLY A 49 -0.09 -3.25 10.04
CA GLY A 49 0.80 -2.17 10.46
C GLY A 49 1.16 -2.17 11.96
N GLU A 50 0.54 -3.04 12.78
CA GLU A 50 0.80 -3.15 14.22
C GLU A 50 2.27 -3.46 14.54
N ARG A 51 2.90 -4.25 13.65
CA ARG A 51 4.31 -4.66 13.75
C ARG A 51 5.28 -3.48 13.59
N TYR A 52 4.79 -2.32 13.17
CA TYR A 52 5.58 -1.15 12.80
C TYR A 52 5.31 0.08 13.68
N LEU A 53 4.57 -0.09 14.79
CA LEU A 53 4.30 1.01 15.71
C LEU A 53 5.57 1.60 16.35
N THR A 54 6.60 0.78 16.55
CA THR A 54 7.89 1.19 17.14
C THR A 54 8.93 1.63 16.10
N THR A 55 8.66 1.47 14.81
CA THR A 55 9.65 1.71 13.74
C THR A 55 9.55 3.10 13.12
N GLY A 56 8.61 3.93 13.59
CA GLY A 56 8.34 5.26 13.03
C GLY A 56 7.64 5.24 11.66
N LEU A 57 7.19 4.07 11.17
CA LEU A 57 6.45 3.96 9.91
C LEU A 57 5.08 4.63 9.99
N ILE A 58 4.42 4.53 11.14
CA ILE A 58 3.02 4.92 11.35
C ILE A 58 2.91 6.38 11.79
N THR A 59 3.90 6.87 12.54
CA THR A 59 4.09 8.28 12.94
C THR A 59 4.66 9.09 11.78
#